data_AF-A0A7W4ID40-F1
#
_entry.id   AF-A0A7W4ID40-F1
#
_cell.length_a   1.000
_cell.length_b   1.000
_cell.length_c   1.000
_cell.angle_alpha   90.00
_cell.angle_beta   90.00
_cell.angle_gamma   90.00
#
_symmetry.space_group_name_H-M   'P 1'
#
loop_
_entity.id
_entity.type
_entity.pdbx_description
1 polymer ?
#
loop_
_entity_poly.entity_id
_entity_poly.type
_entity_poly.pdbx_seq_one_letter_code
_entity_poly.pdbx_strand_id
1 'polypeptide(L)'
;DPHDNIVAGTAYLRWLHDRYGDAGFLAAYNAGPARYGEHLATGRPLPSETVSYVAHVRTLIENPASFPSGLAAKIVADWRAGSLFVGAKTASESFMPVAVSVSQRAVSPHPFPAEFFAARDGFRRPDFFVSRSAPEQDGDARTGVMKP
;
A
#
# COMPACT_ATOMS: atom_id res chain seq x y z
N ASP A 1 5.43 -0.69 -9.12
CA ASP A 1 5.17 0.57 -9.84
C ASP A 1 4.37 1.52 -8.92
N PRO A 2 4.58 2.86 -8.90
CA PRO A 2 3.66 3.78 -8.23
C PRO A 2 2.18 3.55 -8.58
N HIS A 3 1.89 3.16 -9.83
CA HIS A 3 0.56 2.76 -10.30
C HIS A 3 0.01 1.55 -9.53
N ASP A 4 0.83 0.51 -9.33
CA ASP A 4 0.42 -0.70 -8.59
C ASP A 4 -0.02 -0.37 -7.17
N ASN A 5 0.65 0.60 -6.52
CA ASN A 5 0.31 1.02 -5.16
C ASN A 5 -1.05 1.71 -5.11
N ILE A 6 -1.39 2.52 -6.12
CA ILE A 6 -2.71 3.16 -6.22
C ILE A 6 -3.79 2.11 -6.44
N VAL A 7 -3.57 1.17 -7.36
CA VAL A 7 -4.53 0.09 -7.64
C VAL A 7 -4.71 -0.83 -6.42
N ALA A 8 -3.62 -1.22 -5.76
CA ALA A 8 -3.68 -2.07 -4.57
C ALA A 8 -4.33 -1.34 -3.39
N GLY A 9 -3.97 -0.07 -3.15
CA GLY A 9 -4.51 0.75 -2.07
C GLY A 9 -6.01 1.01 -2.22
N THR A 10 -6.46 1.36 -3.42
CA THR A 10 -7.89 1.56 -3.70
C THR A 10 -8.69 0.26 -3.56
N ALA A 11 -8.16 -0.87 -4.04
CA ALA A 11 -8.78 -2.17 -3.83
C ALA A 11 -8.92 -2.52 -2.35
N TYR A 12 -7.90 -2.22 -1.53
CA TYR A 12 -7.95 -2.46 -0.09
C TYR A 12 -8.97 -1.58 0.63
N LEU A 13 -9.04 -0.29 0.30
CA LEU A 13 -10.06 0.60 0.83
C LEU A 13 -11.48 0.14 0.46
N ARG A 14 -11.68 -0.32 -0.79
CA ARG A 14 -12.96 -0.87 -1.22
C ARG A 14 -13.34 -2.13 -0.44
N TRP A 15 -12.39 -3.04 -0.24
CA TRP A 15 -12.61 -4.26 0.55
C TRP A 15 -12.98 -3.95 2.00
N LEU A 16 -12.30 -2.98 2.64
CA LEU A 16 -12.65 -2.52 3.99
C LEU A 16 -14.05 -1.87 4.03
N HIS A 17 -14.39 -1.09 3.01
CA HIS A 17 -15.70 -0.46 2.89
C HIS A 17 -16.82 -1.50 2.75
N ASP A 18 -16.63 -2.55 1.95
CA ASP A 18 -17.60 -3.64 1.84
C ASP A 18 -17.82 -4.39 3.17
N ARG A 19 -16.77 -4.50 4.00
CA ARG A 19 -16.84 -5.22 5.28
C ARG A 19 -17.39 -4.39 6.44
N TYR A 20 -17.07 -3.09 6.48
CA TYR A 20 -17.32 -2.23 7.65
C TYR A 20 -18.17 -0.99 7.36
N GLY A 21 -18.49 -0.72 6.09
CA GLY A 21 -19.28 0.44 5.65
C GLY A 21 -18.64 1.80 5.92
N ASP A 22 -19.39 2.88 5.64
CA ASP A 22 -18.98 4.28 5.80
C ASP A 22 -18.57 4.64 7.24
N ALA A 23 -19.16 3.97 8.22
CA ALA A 23 -18.88 4.21 9.63
C ALA A 23 -17.50 3.67 10.07
N GLY A 24 -17.05 2.57 9.47
CA GLY A 24 -15.96 1.77 10.02
C GLY A 24 -14.72 1.61 9.16
N PHE A 25 -14.80 1.81 7.84
CA PHE A 25 -13.69 1.47 6.95
C PHE A 25 -12.40 2.26 7.21
N LEU A 26 -12.50 3.57 7.53
CA LEU A 26 -11.33 4.40 7.88
C LEU A 26 -10.70 4.00 9.21
N ALA A 27 -11.53 3.61 10.18
CA ALA A 27 -11.04 3.12 11.46
C ALA A 27 -10.32 1.78 11.26
N ALA A 28 -10.87 0.86 10.48
CA ALA A 28 -10.25 -0.41 10.14
C ALA A 28 -8.98 -0.25 9.29
N TYR A 29 -8.89 0.79 8.45
CA TYR A 29 -7.67 1.09 7.69
C TYR A 29 -6.50 1.47 8.62
N ASN A 30 -6.74 2.36 9.59
CA ASN A 30 -5.69 2.82 10.51
C ASN A 30 -5.40 1.82 11.64
N ALA A 31 -6.44 1.29 12.28
CA ALA A 31 -6.29 0.35 13.41
C ALA A 31 -6.03 -1.09 12.97
N GLY A 32 -6.33 -1.44 11.72
CA GLY A 32 -6.34 -2.80 11.19
C GLY A 32 -7.70 -3.51 11.37
N PRO A 33 -8.09 -4.38 10.42
CA PRO A 33 -9.40 -5.05 10.43
C PRO A 33 -9.60 -5.98 11.64
N ALA A 34 -8.53 -6.64 12.12
CA ALA A 34 -8.61 -7.49 13.31
C ALA A 34 -8.94 -6.67 14.57
N ARG A 35 -8.24 -5.55 14.80
CA ARG A 35 -8.46 -4.68 15.96
C ARG A 35 -9.83 -4.00 15.90
N TYR A 36 -10.24 -3.55 14.72
CA TYR A 36 -11.56 -2.95 14.54
C TYR A 36 -12.68 -3.99 14.71
N GLY A 37 -12.49 -5.21 14.22
CA GLY A 37 -13.41 -6.32 14.47
C GLY A 37 -13.56 -6.64 15.96
N GLU A 38 -12.45 -6.64 16.70
CA GLU A 38 -12.48 -6.83 18.16
C GLU A 38 -13.20 -5.69 18.88
N HIS A 39 -13.02 -4.43 18.44
CA HIS A 39 -13.80 -3.29 18.95
C HIS A 39 -15.30 -3.51 18.77
N LEU A 40 -15.75 -3.99 17.60
CA LEU A 40 -17.16 -4.30 17.36
C LEU A 40 -17.67 -5.47 18.21
N ALA A 41 -16.85 -6.50 18.41
CA ALA A 41 -17.23 -7.70 19.16
C ALA A 41 -17.27 -7.48 20.69
N THR A 42 -16.36 -6.66 21.21
CA THR A 42 -16.13 -6.52 22.66
C THR A 42 -16.55 -5.15 23.21
N GLY A 43 -16.76 -4.17 22.34
CA GLY A 43 -16.95 -2.77 22.73
C GLY A 43 -15.68 -2.07 23.22
N ARG A 44 -14.50 -2.72 23.18
CA ARG A 44 -13.25 -2.13 23.66
C ARG A 44 -12.92 -0.85 22.87
N PRO A 45 -12.65 0.29 23.51
CA PRO A 45 -12.44 1.54 22.79
C PRO A 45 -11.25 1.48 21.82
N LEU A 46 -11.35 2.22 20.72
CA LEU A 46 -10.26 2.40 19.77
C LEU A 46 -9.17 3.33 20.33
N PRO A 47 -7.91 3.21 19.85
CA PRO A 47 -6.86 4.16 20.19
C PRO A 47 -7.26 5.61 19.84
N SER A 48 -6.86 6.57 20.68
CA SER A 48 -7.12 8.00 20.44
C SER A 48 -6.54 8.48 19.11
N GLU A 49 -5.43 7.90 18.67
CA GLU A 49 -4.84 8.12 17.35
C GLU A 49 -5.82 7.75 16.23
N THR A 50 -6.46 6.58 16.29
CA THR A 50 -7.44 6.15 15.30
C THR A 50 -8.66 7.06 15.28
N VAL A 51 -9.16 7.46 16.44
CA VAL A 51 -10.31 8.39 16.54
C VAL A 51 -9.96 9.74 15.92
N SER A 52 -8.78 10.28 16.25
CA SER A 52 -8.28 11.55 15.69
C SER A 52 -8.08 11.46 14.18
N TYR A 53 -7.53 10.35 13.69
CA TYR A 53 -7.34 10.09 12.27
C TYR A 53 -8.68 10.09 11.51
N VAL A 54 -9.69 9.36 12.00
CA VAL A 54 -11.00 9.29 11.36
C VAL A 54 -11.67 10.66 11.33
N ALA A 55 -11.63 11.41 12.43
CA ALA A 55 -12.18 12.76 12.49
C ALA A 55 -11.50 13.69 11.47
N HIS A 56 -10.16 13.64 11.41
CA HIS A 56 -9.39 14.47 10.48
C HIS A 56 -9.71 14.14 9.02
N VAL A 57 -9.72 12.85 8.65
CA VAL A 57 -9.99 12.42 7.27
C VAL A 57 -11.42 12.74 6.85
N ARG A 58 -12.41 12.60 7.75
CA ARG A 58 -13.80 12.99 7.46
C ARG A 58 -13.92 14.48 7.12
N THR A 59 -13.29 15.35 7.90
CA THR A 59 -13.25 16.79 7.61
C THR A 59 -12.64 17.10 6.23
N LEU A 60 -11.60 16.36 5.83
CA LEU A 60 -10.97 16.54 4.51
C LEU A 60 -11.85 16.05 3.36
N ILE A 61 -12.64 15.00 3.56
CA ILE A 61 -13.61 14.51 2.57
C ILE A 61 -14.76 15.51 2.41
N GLU A 62 -15.27 16.06 3.51
CA GLU A 62 -16.36 17.04 3.53
C GLU A 62 -15.92 18.41 2.99
N ASN A 63 -14.67 18.80 3.24
CA ASN A 63 -14.10 20.04 2.74
C ASN A 63 -12.72 19.79 2.10
N PRO A 64 -12.69 19.38 0.82
CA PRO A 64 -11.44 19.11 0.10
C PRO A 64 -10.54 20.35 -0.05
N ALA A 65 -11.13 21.55 -0.03
CA ALA A 65 -10.37 22.81 -0.11
C ALA A 65 -9.56 23.09 1.17
N SER A 66 -9.87 22.43 2.29
CA SER A 66 -9.06 22.47 3.51
C SER A 66 -7.78 21.63 3.40
N PHE A 67 -7.62 20.82 2.35
CA PHE A 67 -6.40 20.05 2.15
C PHE A 67 -5.25 21.01 1.80
N PRO A 68 -4.18 21.08 2.60
CA PRO A 68 -3.12 22.04 2.34
C PRO A 68 -2.39 21.68 1.05
N SER A 69 -2.35 22.63 0.11
CA SER A 69 -1.57 22.51 -1.12
C SER A 69 -0.11 22.16 -0.79
N GLY A 70 0.40 21.09 -1.38
CA GLY A 70 1.78 20.61 -1.17
C GLY A 70 1.97 19.63 -0.02
N LEU A 71 0.94 19.33 0.80
CA LEU A 71 1.07 18.36 1.89
C LEU A 71 1.49 16.97 1.40
N ALA A 72 0.91 16.48 0.30
CA ALA A 72 1.26 15.19 -0.28
C ALA A 72 2.74 15.12 -0.71
N ALA A 73 3.24 16.17 -1.38
CA ALA A 73 4.64 16.25 -1.78
C ALA A 73 5.58 16.32 -0.56
N LYS A 74 5.19 17.06 0.48
CA LYS A 74 5.94 17.15 1.74
C LYS A 74 5.99 15.81 2.47
N ILE A 75 4.86 15.10 2.60
CA ILE A 75 4.81 13.75 3.19
C ILE A 75 5.78 12.83 2.46
N VAL A 76 5.76 12.87 1.11
CA VAL A 76 6.64 12.03 0.29
C VAL A 76 8.13 12.34 0.52
N ALA A 77 8.49 13.60 0.70
CA ALA A 77 9.86 14.01 1.00
C ALA A 77 10.27 13.63 2.43
N ASP A 78 9.42 13.90 3.43
CA ASP A 78 9.70 13.68 4.85
C ASP A 78 9.91 12.19 5.18
N TRP A 79 9.14 11.26 4.58
CA TRP A 79 9.34 9.82 4.87
C TRP A 79 10.66 9.29 4.30
N ARG A 80 11.16 9.85 3.19
CA ARG A 80 12.47 9.47 2.63
C ARG A 80 13.63 9.99 3.47
N ALA A 81 13.40 11.08 4.20
CA ALA A 81 14.38 11.70 5.09
C ALA A 81 14.32 11.18 6.53
N GLY A 82 13.26 10.43 6.89
CA GLY A 82 13.08 9.90 8.24
C GLY A 82 14.02 8.73 8.54
N SER A 83 14.80 8.83 9.61
CA SER A 83 15.52 7.67 10.18
C SER A 83 14.51 6.62 10.63
N LEU A 84 14.53 5.45 9.99
CA LEU A 84 13.60 4.34 10.24
C LEU A 84 13.79 3.64 11.60
N PHE A 85 14.79 4.06 12.38
CA PHE A 85 15.10 3.51 13.69
C PHE A 85 15.35 4.62 14.70
N VAL A 86 14.66 4.54 15.85
CA VAL A 86 15.01 5.29 17.06
C VAL A 86 16.34 4.74 17.57
N GLY A 87 17.45 5.38 17.20
CA GLY A 87 18.79 4.94 17.62
C GLY A 87 20.00 5.59 16.94
N ALA A 88 19.84 6.32 15.83
CA ALA A 88 20.97 6.99 15.19
C ALA A 88 21.16 8.42 15.75
N LYS A 89 21.61 8.52 17.02
CA LYS A 89 22.44 9.69 17.37
C LYS A 89 23.79 9.46 16.70
N THR A 90 24.20 10.39 15.85
CA THR A 90 25.51 10.40 15.19
C THR A 90 26.61 10.40 16.25
N ALA A 91 27.08 9.23 16.64
CA ALA A 91 28.40 9.05 17.21
C ALA A 91 29.23 8.34 16.14
N SER A 92 30.18 9.08 15.59
CA SER A 92 31.22 8.56 14.72
C SER A 92 32.05 7.59 15.55
N GLU A 93 31.74 6.30 15.50
CA GLU A 93 32.62 5.25 16.00
C GLU A 93 32.55 4.06 15.05
N SER A 94 33.71 3.64 14.59
CA SER A 94 33.93 2.57 13.63
C SER A 94 33.37 1.25 14.16
N PHE A 95 32.22 0.80 13.65
CA PHE A 95 31.70 -0.53 13.90
C PHE A 95 31.94 -1.42 12.68
N MET A 96 32.85 -2.38 12.83
CA MET A 96 33.02 -3.48 11.88
C MET A 96 31.76 -4.35 11.90
N PRO A 97 31.08 -4.59 10.77
CA PRO A 97 29.87 -5.39 10.77
C PRO A 97 30.23 -6.88 10.92
N VAL A 98 29.83 -7.49 12.04
CA VAL A 98 29.74 -8.94 12.14
C VAL A 98 28.49 -9.37 11.36
N ALA A 99 28.68 -10.18 10.33
CA ALA A 99 27.58 -10.73 9.54
C ALA A 99 26.74 -11.70 10.39
N VAL A 100 25.57 -11.25 10.83
CA VAL A 100 24.55 -12.13 11.40
C VAL A 100 23.77 -12.76 10.25
N SER A 101 23.88 -14.08 10.10
CA SER A 101 23.10 -14.84 9.12
C SER A 101 21.63 -14.86 9.56
N VAL A 102 20.80 -14.06 8.90
CA VAL A 102 19.34 -14.06 9.10
C VAL A 102 18.77 -15.29 8.40
N SER A 103 18.37 -16.29 9.19
CA SER A 103 17.59 -17.42 8.69
C SER A 103 16.26 -16.90 8.14
N GLN A 104 16.08 -17.05 6.82
CA GLN A 104 14.86 -16.69 6.10
C GLN A 104 13.69 -17.58 6.53
N ARG A 105 13.11 -17.31 7.70
CA ARG A 105 11.69 -17.64 7.90
C ARG A 105 10.91 -16.47 7.33
N ALA A 106 10.60 -16.56 6.04
CA ALA A 106 9.79 -15.59 5.33
C ALA A 106 8.37 -15.58 5.91
N VAL A 107 8.16 -14.86 7.02
CA VAL A 107 6.88 -14.20 7.27
C VAL A 107 6.88 -13.08 6.25
N SER A 108 6.30 -13.34 5.08
CA SER A 108 6.04 -12.26 4.14
C SER A 108 5.18 -11.23 4.87
N PRO A 109 5.65 -9.99 5.07
CA PRO A 109 4.84 -8.94 5.63
C PRO A 109 3.93 -8.46 4.50
N HIS A 110 2.93 -9.26 4.15
CA HIS A 110 1.92 -8.83 3.20
C HIS A 110 1.18 -7.66 3.87
N PRO A 111 1.11 -6.47 3.28
CA PRO A 111 0.39 -5.33 3.87
C PRO A 111 -1.12 -5.56 3.93
N PHE A 112 -1.60 -6.66 3.32
CA PHE A 112 -2.99 -7.05 3.27
C PHE A 112 -3.21 -8.34 4.06
N PRO A 113 -4.32 -8.43 4.82
CA PRO A 113 -4.65 -9.63 5.58
C PRO A 113 -5.07 -10.77 4.63
N ALA A 114 -4.97 -12.02 5.07
CA ALA A 114 -5.24 -13.19 4.21
C ALA A 114 -6.65 -13.17 3.60
N GLU A 115 -7.63 -12.67 4.36
CA GLU A 115 -9.01 -12.55 3.89
C GLU A 115 -9.21 -11.53 2.76
N PHE A 116 -8.27 -10.58 2.57
CA PHE A 116 -8.29 -9.69 1.42
C PHE A 116 -8.05 -10.47 0.11
N PHE A 117 -7.13 -11.43 0.13
CA PHE A 117 -6.85 -12.29 -1.03
C PHE A 117 -7.97 -13.30 -1.25
N ALA A 118 -8.47 -13.93 -0.18
CA ALA A 118 -9.60 -14.85 -0.29
C ALA A 118 -10.88 -14.18 -0.84
N ALA A 119 -11.13 -12.91 -0.48
CA ALA A 119 -12.24 -12.14 -1.03
C ALA A 119 -12.07 -11.82 -2.53
N ARG A 120 -10.84 -11.69 -3.03
CA ARG A 120 -10.56 -11.52 -4.47
C ARG A 120 -10.80 -12.81 -5.25
N ASP A 121 -10.50 -13.97 -4.67
CA ASP A 121 -10.72 -15.27 -5.30
C ASP A 121 -12.22 -15.58 -5.48
N GLY A 122 -13.08 -15.00 -4.63
CA GLY A 122 -14.54 -15.05 -4.77
C GLY A 122 -15.11 -14.15 -5.89
N PHE A 123 -14.30 -13.24 -6.46
CA PHE A 123 -14.71 -12.30 -7.50
C PHE A 123 -14.00 -12.61 -8.83
N ARG A 124 -14.11 -13.85 -9.32
CA ARG A 124 -13.71 -14.19 -10.70
C ARG A 124 -14.71 -13.58 -11.69
N ARG A 125 -14.57 -12.28 -11.96
CA ARG A 125 -14.91 -11.70 -13.28
C ARG A 125 -13.61 -11.59 -14.07
N PRO A 126 -13.56 -12.08 -15.32
CA PRO A 126 -12.33 -12.02 -16.11
C PRO A 126 -12.08 -10.57 -16.58
N ASP A 127 -10.82 -10.29 -16.93
CA ASP A 127 -10.39 -9.16 -17.78
C ASP A 127 -9.95 -7.83 -17.14
N PHE A 128 -9.18 -7.86 -16.05
CA PHE A 128 -8.42 -6.66 -15.61
C PHE A 128 -6.91 -6.71 -15.86
N PHE A 129 -6.42 -7.72 -16.60
CA PHE A 129 -5.02 -7.81 -17.02
C PHE A 129 -4.96 -7.85 -18.55
N VAL A 130 -4.69 -6.70 -19.19
CA VAL A 130 -4.25 -6.68 -20.59
C VAL A 130 -2.82 -7.21 -20.61
N SER A 131 -2.66 -8.50 -20.90
CA SER A 131 -1.39 -9.02 -21.40
C SER A 131 -1.16 -8.38 -22.77
N ARG A 132 -0.28 -7.39 -22.82
CA ARG A 132 0.26 -6.91 -24.09
C ARG A 132 1.15 -8.02 -24.62
N SER A 133 0.60 -8.91 -25.45
CA SER A 133 1.42 -9.73 -26.35
C SER A 133 2.18 -8.76 -27.24
N ALA A 134 3.48 -8.64 -26.98
CA ALA A 134 4.40 -8.01 -27.89
C ALA A 134 4.35 -8.79 -29.22
N PRO A 135 4.25 -8.14 -30.39
CA PRO A 135 4.60 -8.82 -31.62
C PRO A 135 6.10 -9.04 -31.59
N GLU A 136 6.47 -10.31 -31.57
CA GLU A 136 7.80 -10.82 -31.90
C GLU A 136 8.18 -10.20 -33.26
N GLN A 137 9.10 -9.24 -33.25
CA GLN A 137 9.76 -8.79 -34.46
C GLN A 137 10.77 -9.85 -34.84
N ASP A 138 10.31 -10.80 -35.64
CA ASP A 138 11.16 -11.73 -36.36
C ASP A 138 12.00 -10.93 -37.36
N GLY A 139 13.30 -10.86 -37.06
CA GLY A 139 14.28 -10.22 -37.91
C GLY A 139 14.62 -11.13 -39.07
N ASP A 140 14.05 -10.88 -40.24
CA ASP A 140 14.58 -11.43 -41.49
C ASP A 140 15.40 -10.36 -42.21
N ALA A 141 16.72 -10.45 -42.03
CA ALA A 141 17.70 -9.76 -42.83
C ALA A 141 18.22 -10.73 -43.89
N ARG A 142 17.89 -10.46 -45.17
CA ARG A 142 18.56 -10.88 -46.44
C ARG A 142 17.54 -10.71 -47.59
N THR A 143 17.77 -10.16 -48.77
CA THR A 143 18.94 -9.83 -49.58
C THR A 143 18.47 -8.96 -50.76
N GLY A 144 19.21 -7.87 -51.06
CA GLY A 144 19.60 -7.45 -52.41
C GLY A 144 18.61 -7.25 -53.58
N VAL A 145 18.76 -6.06 -54.21
CA VAL A 145 18.99 -5.84 -55.66
C VAL A 145 17.82 -5.35 -56.56
N MET A 146 18.12 -4.15 -57.12
CA MET A 146 17.78 -3.52 -58.41
C MET A 146 16.34 -3.16 -58.83
N LYS A 147 16.22 -1.83 -59.01
CA LYS A 147 15.42 -1.07 -59.99
C LYS A 147 15.44 -1.66 -61.42
N PRO A 148 14.42 -1.35 -62.23
CA PRO A 148 14.56 -0.27 -63.21
C PRO A 148 13.73 0.98 -62.90
#